data_AF-A0A3D1BH16-F1
#
_entry.id   AF-A0A3D1BH16-F1
#
_cell.length_a   1.000
_cell.length_b   1.000
_cell.length_c   1.000
_cell.angle_alpha   90.00
_cell.angle_beta   90.00
_cell.angle_gamma   90.00
#
_symmetry.space_group_name_H-M   'P 1'
#
loop_
_entity.id
_entity.type
_entity.pdbx_description
1 polymer ?
#
loop_
_entity_poly.entity_id
_entity_poly.type
_entity_poly.pdbx_seq_one_letter_code
_entity_poly.pdbx_strand_id
1 'polypeptide(L)'
;ECQAQTEQKAEGLEGTRERFNQRQADLDAKKAELEAIIAETQAEEELLQTHSDKMAKGIDDRLVNSYRRIRGAAKNGLAVVPIERQASAGTFIKIPPQRQIDIAQRKRIIVDEHSGRILVDKELAEEELTRMNTLLDKAIAKLKK
;
A
#
# COMPACT_ATOMS: atom_id res chain seq x y z
N GLU A 1 -20.38 -9.49 -60.57
CA GLU A 1 -20.29 -8.40 -59.58
C GLU A 1 -20.82 -8.78 -58.19
N CYS A 2 -22.07 -9.26 -58.05
CA CYS A 2 -22.62 -9.66 -56.75
C CYS A 2 -21.82 -10.79 -56.05
N GLN A 3 -21.34 -11.81 -56.80
CA GLN A 3 -20.55 -12.92 -56.24
C GLN A 3 -19.20 -12.46 -55.65
N ALA A 4 -18.49 -11.60 -56.36
CA ALA A 4 -17.21 -11.02 -55.91
C ALA A 4 -17.40 -10.14 -54.65
N GLN A 5 -18.51 -9.40 -54.55
CA GLN A 5 -18.83 -8.64 -53.34
C GLN A 5 -19.18 -9.53 -52.14
N THR A 6 -19.81 -10.68 -52.35
CA THR A 6 -20.07 -11.66 -51.28
C THR A 6 -18.79 -12.33 -50.80
N GLU A 7 -17.87 -12.70 -51.70
CA GLU A 7 -16.57 -13.29 -51.35
C GLU A 7 -15.71 -12.30 -50.57
N GLN A 8 -15.59 -11.05 -51.03
CA GLN A 8 -14.83 -10.01 -50.33
C GLN A 8 -15.38 -9.71 -48.92
N LYS A 9 -16.71 -9.73 -48.75
CA LYS A 9 -17.34 -9.56 -47.43
C LYS A 9 -17.15 -10.79 -46.53
N ALA A 10 -17.12 -12.00 -47.10
CA ALA A 10 -16.87 -13.23 -46.37
C ALA A 10 -15.42 -13.28 -45.84
N GLU A 11 -14.44 -12.93 -46.67
CA GLU A 11 -13.02 -12.83 -46.26
C GLU A 11 -12.83 -11.76 -45.16
N GLY A 12 -13.48 -10.59 -45.29
CA GLY A 12 -13.45 -9.56 -44.26
C GLY A 12 -14.09 -10.01 -42.94
N LEU A 13 -15.13 -10.83 -43.00
CA LEU A 13 -15.78 -11.44 -41.84
C LEU A 13 -14.87 -12.48 -41.16
N GLU A 14 -14.19 -13.33 -41.93
CA GLU A 14 -13.22 -14.28 -41.39
C GLU A 14 -12.06 -13.57 -40.70
N GLY A 15 -11.44 -12.58 -41.34
CA GLY A 15 -10.35 -11.81 -40.73
C GLY A 15 -10.80 -11.05 -39.47
N THR A 16 -12.06 -10.61 -39.41
CA THR A 16 -12.63 -9.98 -38.20
C THR A 16 -12.87 -11.01 -37.10
N ARG A 17 -13.37 -12.21 -37.42
CA ARG A 17 -13.57 -13.31 -36.47
C ARG A 17 -12.25 -13.82 -35.90
N GLU A 18 -11.22 -13.95 -36.72
CA GLU A 18 -9.88 -14.32 -36.27
C GLU A 18 -9.33 -13.30 -35.27
N ARG A 19 -9.39 -12.00 -35.60
CA ARG A 19 -8.99 -10.92 -34.69
C ARG A 19 -9.79 -10.91 -33.40
N PHE A 20 -11.09 -11.21 -33.47
CA PHE A 20 -11.96 -11.31 -32.30
C PHE A 20 -11.52 -12.48 -31.40
N ASN A 21 -11.32 -13.67 -31.97
CA ASN A 21 -10.90 -14.85 -31.24
C ASN A 21 -9.52 -14.67 -30.60
N GLN A 22 -8.57 -14.04 -31.31
CA GLN A 22 -7.26 -13.69 -30.77
C GLN A 22 -7.37 -12.75 -29.56
N ARG A 23 -8.15 -11.65 -29.69
CA ARG A 23 -8.36 -10.71 -28.58
C ARG A 23 -9.08 -11.34 -27.40
N GLN A 24 -10.01 -12.27 -27.65
CA GLN A 24 -10.71 -13.00 -26.61
C GLN A 24 -9.74 -13.91 -25.85
N ALA A 25 -8.89 -14.64 -26.56
CA ALA A 25 -7.85 -15.47 -25.95
C ALA A 25 -6.85 -14.64 -25.13
N ASP A 26 -6.41 -13.48 -25.65
CA ASP A 26 -5.53 -12.55 -24.91
C ASP A 26 -6.19 -12.04 -23.64
N LEU A 27 -7.48 -11.69 -23.71
CA LEU A 27 -8.25 -11.19 -22.58
C LEU A 27 -8.45 -12.26 -21.51
N ASP A 28 -8.72 -13.50 -21.90
CA ASP A 28 -8.89 -14.60 -20.97
C ASP A 28 -7.56 -14.97 -20.29
N ALA A 29 -6.44 -14.96 -21.03
CA ALA A 29 -5.11 -15.12 -20.45
C ALA A 29 -4.78 -14.00 -19.45
N LYS A 30 -5.04 -12.73 -19.81
CA LYS A 30 -4.78 -11.58 -18.92
C LYS A 30 -5.64 -11.59 -17.66
N LYS A 31 -6.88 -12.06 -17.76
CA LYS A 31 -7.75 -12.26 -16.58
C LYS A 31 -7.22 -13.34 -15.67
N ALA A 32 -6.80 -14.48 -16.21
CA ALA A 32 -6.22 -15.56 -15.41
C ALA A 32 -4.92 -15.12 -14.70
N GLU A 33 -4.06 -14.36 -15.39
CA GLU A 33 -2.88 -13.73 -14.77
C GLU A 33 -3.26 -12.76 -13.65
N LEU A 34 -4.26 -11.90 -13.88
CA LEU A 34 -4.72 -10.93 -12.89
C LEU A 34 -5.32 -11.63 -11.65
N GLU A 35 -6.12 -12.68 -11.84
CA GLU A 35 -6.69 -13.48 -10.76
C GLU A 35 -5.60 -14.13 -9.90
N ALA A 36 -4.54 -14.66 -10.52
CA ALA A 36 -3.38 -15.19 -9.80
C ALA A 36 -2.68 -14.11 -8.96
N ILE A 37 -2.46 -12.92 -9.53
CA ILE A 37 -1.86 -11.77 -8.82
C ILE A 37 -2.73 -11.31 -7.65
N ILE A 38 -4.05 -11.25 -7.85
CA ILE A 38 -5.00 -10.89 -6.79
C ILE A 38 -4.92 -11.90 -5.64
N ALA A 39 -4.93 -13.20 -5.97
CA ALA A 39 -4.85 -14.26 -4.96
C ALA A 39 -3.54 -14.20 -4.16
N GLU A 40 -2.40 -13.95 -4.82
CA GLU A 40 -1.11 -13.77 -4.13
C GLU A 40 -1.14 -12.54 -3.21
N THR A 41 -1.62 -11.40 -3.73
CA THR A 41 -1.69 -10.14 -2.98
C THR A 41 -2.61 -10.26 -1.77
N GLN A 42 -3.75 -10.94 -1.91
CA GLN A 42 -4.69 -11.14 -0.81
C GLN A 42 -4.09 -11.97 0.33
N ALA A 43 -3.35 -13.04 0.01
CA ALA A 43 -2.68 -13.84 1.03
C ALA A 43 -1.62 -13.02 1.80
N GLU A 44 -0.88 -12.16 1.10
CA GLU A 44 0.07 -11.23 1.73
C GLU A 44 -0.64 -10.20 2.63
N GLU A 45 -1.72 -9.59 2.15
CA GLU A 45 -2.51 -8.61 2.90
C GLU A 45 -3.09 -9.21 4.20
N GLU A 46 -3.65 -10.43 4.13
CA GLU A 46 -4.16 -11.13 5.30
C GLU A 46 -3.06 -11.42 6.33
N LEU A 47 -1.88 -11.83 5.88
CA LEU A 47 -0.73 -12.03 6.75
C LEU A 47 -0.34 -10.72 7.45
N LEU A 48 -0.20 -9.62 6.71
CA LEU A 48 0.13 -8.31 7.25
C LEU A 48 -0.92 -7.82 8.25
N GLN A 49 -2.20 -8.03 7.95
CA GLN A 49 -3.31 -7.65 8.82
C GLN A 49 -3.27 -8.43 10.14
N THR A 50 -3.06 -9.75 10.10
CA THR A 50 -2.94 -10.55 11.33
C THR A 50 -1.75 -10.15 12.20
N HIS A 51 -0.61 -9.79 11.58
CA HIS A 51 0.54 -9.26 12.30
C HIS A 51 0.22 -7.89 12.92
N SER A 52 -0.45 -7.01 12.18
CA SER A 52 -0.89 -5.71 12.70
C SER A 52 -1.79 -5.86 13.93
N ASP A 53 -2.77 -6.77 13.88
CA ASP A 53 -3.68 -7.02 15.00
C ASP A 53 -2.99 -7.67 16.21
N LYS A 54 -2.00 -8.55 15.99
CA LYS A 54 -1.17 -9.10 17.07
C LYS A 54 -0.38 -8.01 17.79
N MET A 55 0.23 -7.09 17.05
CA MET A 55 1.00 -5.98 17.62
C MET A 55 0.09 -4.99 18.35
N ALA A 56 -1.10 -4.72 17.80
CA ALA A 56 -2.08 -3.83 18.42
C ALA A 56 -2.52 -4.29 19.82
N LYS A 57 -2.59 -5.60 20.08
CA LYS A 57 -2.95 -6.15 21.41
C LYS A 57 -1.97 -5.79 22.53
N GLY A 58 -0.73 -5.44 22.19
CA GLY A 58 0.28 -5.00 23.18
C GLY A 58 0.22 -3.51 23.50
N ILE A 59 -0.69 -2.76 22.87
CA ILE A 59 -0.80 -1.30 22.99
C ILE A 59 -2.14 -0.97 23.68
N ASP A 60 -2.17 0.10 24.47
CA ASP A 60 -3.40 0.62 25.06
C ASP A 60 -4.46 0.93 23.97
N ASP A 61 -5.67 0.42 24.17
CA ASP A 61 -6.82 0.62 23.29
C ASP A 61 -7.07 2.09 22.94
N ARG A 62 -6.86 3.01 23.89
CA ARG A 62 -7.02 4.45 23.64
C ARG A 62 -6.03 4.96 22.59
N LEU A 63 -4.79 4.48 22.63
CA LEU A 63 -3.75 4.85 21.67
C LEU A 63 -4.02 4.22 20.30
N VAL A 64 -4.41 2.94 20.27
CA VAL A 64 -4.79 2.24 19.03
C VAL A 64 -5.97 2.93 18.35
N ASN A 65 -6.99 3.32 19.11
CA ASN A 65 -8.15 4.03 18.59
C ASN A 65 -7.79 5.41 18.02
N SER A 66 -6.89 6.13 18.68
CA SER A 66 -6.38 7.42 18.19
C SER A 66 -5.60 7.24 16.90
N TYR A 67 -4.71 6.24 16.84
CA TYR A 67 -3.96 5.88 15.63
C TYR A 67 -4.89 5.50 14.46
N ARG A 68 -5.88 4.64 14.70
CA ARG A 68 -6.86 4.21 13.67
C ARG A 68 -7.66 5.39 13.13
N ARG A 69 -8.06 6.32 14.00
CA ARG A 69 -8.76 7.55 13.60
C ARG A 69 -7.90 8.43 12.68
N ILE A 70 -6.63 8.64 13.04
CA ILE A 70 -5.69 9.43 12.23
C ILE A 70 -5.45 8.72 10.88
N ARG A 71 -5.26 7.40 10.89
CA ARG A 71 -5.04 6.59 9.69
C ARG A 71 -6.22 6.67 8.72
N GLY A 72 -7.46 6.58 9.22
CA GLY A 72 -8.66 6.70 8.40
C GLY A 72 -8.91 8.11 7.85
N ALA A 73 -8.48 9.16 8.57
CA ALA A 73 -8.61 10.54 8.11
C ALA A 73 -7.54 10.96 7.09
N ALA A 74 -6.36 10.32 7.12
CA ALA A 74 -5.26 10.61 6.22
C ALA A 74 -5.50 9.98 4.83
N LYS A 75 -5.47 10.79 3.77
CA LYS A 75 -5.66 10.33 2.37
C LYS A 75 -4.70 9.22 1.93
N ASN A 76 -3.51 9.16 2.53
CA ASN A 76 -2.47 8.18 2.23
C ASN A 76 -2.35 7.09 3.31
N GLY A 77 -3.23 7.06 4.31
CA GLY A 77 -3.19 6.09 5.40
C GLY A 77 -2.00 6.20 6.36
N LEU A 78 -1.21 7.29 6.30
CA LEU A 78 -0.06 7.49 7.18
C LEU A 78 -0.48 8.20 8.46
N ALA A 79 -0.42 7.48 9.59
CA ALA A 79 -0.73 8.03 10.91
C ALA A 79 0.50 8.41 11.75
N VAL A 80 1.65 7.78 11.50
CA VAL A 80 2.93 8.05 12.19
C VAL A 80 3.95 8.44 11.14
N VAL A 81 4.69 9.53 11.37
CA VAL A 81 5.60 10.12 10.38
C VAL A 81 6.87 10.64 11.06
N PRO A 82 8.06 10.39 10.48
CA PRO A 82 9.31 10.93 11.00
C PRO A 82 9.50 12.41 10.68
N ILE A 83 10.33 13.08 11.49
CA ILE A 83 10.88 14.39 11.13
C ILE A 83 12.07 14.18 10.20
N GLU A 84 12.02 14.77 9.01
CA GLU A 84 13.12 14.79 8.05
C GLU A 84 13.51 16.21 7.70
N ARG A 85 14.80 16.52 7.76
CA ARG A 85 15.34 17.86 7.41
C ARG A 85 14.59 19.01 8.11
N GLN A 86 14.28 18.83 9.39
CA GLN A 86 13.51 19.79 10.21
C GLN A 86 12.02 19.92 9.83
N ALA A 87 11.47 19.06 8.99
CA ALA A 87 10.08 19.11 8.55
C ALA A 87 9.36 17.78 8.80
N SER A 88 8.03 17.82 8.90
CA SER A 88 7.21 16.61 8.91
C SER A 88 7.27 15.94 7.54
N ALA A 89 7.64 14.65 7.44
CA ALA A 89 7.68 13.92 6.17
C ALA A 89 6.30 13.70 5.51
N GLY A 90 5.22 14.21 6.12
CA GLY A 90 3.86 14.16 5.60
C GLY A 90 3.40 15.46 4.96
N THR A 91 3.61 16.57 5.67
CA THR A 91 3.14 17.91 5.28
C THR A 91 4.27 18.80 4.77
N PHE A 92 5.52 18.38 4.93
CA PHE A 92 6.75 19.13 4.64
C PHE A 92 6.82 20.51 5.31
N ILE A 93 6.05 20.70 6.37
CA ILE A 93 6.05 21.92 7.18
C ILE A 93 7.22 21.86 8.15
N LYS A 94 7.96 22.96 8.23
CA LYS A 94 9.11 23.12 9.12
C LYS A 94 8.65 23.14 10.59
N ILE A 95 9.23 22.26 11.38
CA ILE A 95 8.97 22.12 12.81
C ILE A 95 9.96 23.01 13.58
N PRO A 96 9.51 23.83 14.53
CA PRO A 96 10.41 24.65 15.36
C PRO A 96 11.43 23.79 16.14
N PRO A 97 12.66 24.31 16.38
CA PRO A 97 13.71 23.56 17.09
C PRO A 97 13.28 23.02 18.45
N GLN A 98 12.50 23.78 19.22
CA GLN A 98 11.98 23.36 20.53
C GLN A 98 11.17 22.07 20.44
N ARG A 99 10.29 21.95 19.43
CA ARG A 99 9.50 20.74 19.21
C ARG A 99 10.33 19.58 18.72
N GLN A 100 11.39 19.82 17.94
CA GLN A 100 12.29 18.75 17.51
C GLN A 100 13.00 18.12 18.72
N ILE A 101 13.42 18.93 19.69
CA ILE A 101 14.00 18.44 20.95
C ILE A 101 12.98 17.63 21.74
N ASP A 102 11.75 18.13 21.89
CA ASP A 102 10.68 17.40 22.58
C ASP A 102 10.40 16.02 21.94
N ILE A 103 10.41 15.95 20.60
CA ILE A 103 10.21 14.71 19.84
C ILE A 103 11.40 13.77 20.03
N ALA A 104 12.64 14.28 19.95
CA ALA A 104 13.86 13.51 20.19
C ALA A 104 13.97 12.98 21.63
N GLN A 105 13.35 13.63 22.61
CA GLN A 105 13.33 13.15 23.99
C GLN A 105 12.41 11.94 24.21
N ARG A 106 11.50 11.62 23.27
CA ARG A 106 10.60 10.45 23.31
C ARG A 106 9.77 10.30 24.61
N LYS A 107 9.56 11.39 25.38
CA LYS A 107 8.87 11.36 26.69
C LYS A 107 7.35 11.29 26.58
N ARG A 108 6.78 11.80 25.49
CA ARG A 108 5.33 11.84 25.24
C ARG A 108 5.05 11.75 23.75
N ILE A 109 3.84 11.32 23.41
CA ILE A 109 3.36 11.32 22.02
C ILE A 109 3.07 12.76 21.60
N ILE A 110 3.64 13.17 20.47
CA ILE A 110 3.48 14.51 19.91
C ILE A 110 2.77 14.39 18.58
N VAL A 111 1.72 15.19 18.40
CA VAL A 111 0.92 15.24 17.19
C VAL A 111 1.21 16.53 16.43
N ASP A 112 1.31 16.43 15.11
CA ASP A 112 1.41 17.57 14.21
C ASP A 112 0.07 18.33 14.17
N GLU A 113 0.14 19.65 14.37
CA GLU A 113 -1.05 20.51 14.40
C GLU A 113 -1.69 20.68 13.02
N HIS A 114 -0.90 20.52 11.96
CA HIS A 114 -1.38 20.71 10.60
C HIS A 114 -2.00 19.44 10.01
N SER A 115 -1.39 18.28 10.26
CA SER A 115 -1.84 17.01 9.69
C SER A 115 -2.55 16.08 10.67
N GLY A 116 -2.48 16.36 11.97
CA GLY A 116 -2.96 15.46 13.02
C GLY A 116 -2.18 14.15 13.14
N ARG A 117 -1.03 14.03 12.46
CA ARG A 117 -0.19 12.82 12.47
C ARG A 117 0.73 12.79 13.67
N ILE A 118 1.04 11.60 14.15
CA ILE A 118 2.00 11.38 15.23
C ILE A 118 3.41 11.58 14.68
N LEU A 119 4.20 12.42 15.35
CA LEU A 119 5.58 12.71 14.97
C LEU A 119 6.55 11.87 15.78
N VAL A 120 7.53 11.29 15.08
CA VAL A 120 8.64 10.52 15.68
C VAL A 120 9.98 11.07 15.21
N ASP A 121 11.02 10.85 15.99
CA ASP A 121 12.37 11.18 15.54
C ASP A 121 12.83 10.22 14.44
N LYS A 122 13.79 10.70 13.64
CA LYS A 122 14.25 9.98 12.46
C LYS A 122 14.94 8.67 12.81
N GLU A 123 15.77 8.67 13.84
CA GLU A 123 16.56 7.51 14.27
C GLU A 123 15.63 6.36 14.71
N LEU A 124 14.63 6.66 15.54
CA LEU A 124 13.62 5.68 15.93
C LEU A 124 12.86 5.09 14.73
N ALA A 125 12.52 5.94 13.76
CA ALA A 125 11.80 5.49 12.58
C ALA A 125 12.65 4.54 11.72
N GLU A 126 13.94 4.83 11.54
CA GLU A 126 14.86 3.96 10.79
C GLU A 126 15.11 2.63 11.51
N GLU A 127 15.27 2.65 12.84
CA GLU A 127 15.41 1.45 13.68
C GLU A 127 14.19 0.53 13.56
N GLU A 128 12.99 1.07 13.77
CA GLU A 128 11.75 0.29 13.72
C GLU A 128 11.41 -0.15 12.30
N LEU A 129 11.73 0.65 11.27
CA LEU A 129 11.59 0.24 9.87
C LEU A 129 12.46 -1.00 9.57
N THR A 130 13.72 -0.97 9.98
CA THR A 130 14.65 -2.08 9.78
C THR A 130 14.16 -3.32 10.52
N ARG A 131 13.76 -3.17 11.79
CA ARG A 131 13.23 -4.25 12.60
C ARG A 131 11.99 -4.88 11.97
N MET A 132 11.01 -4.07 11.54
CA MET A 132 9.78 -4.56 10.94
C MET A 132 10.05 -5.26 9.61
N ASN A 133 10.89 -4.69 8.74
CA ASN A 133 11.25 -5.33 7.47
C ASN A 133 11.85 -6.72 7.69
N THR A 134 12.80 -6.87 8.63
CA THR A 134 13.38 -8.20 8.91
C THR A 134 12.39 -9.24 9.42
N LEU A 135 11.32 -8.80 10.11
CA LEU A 135 10.27 -9.70 10.60
C LEU A 135 9.28 -10.05 9.49
N LEU A 136 8.89 -9.06 8.68
CA LEU A 136 7.95 -9.22 7.59
C LEU A 136 8.56 -10.02 6.43
N ASP A 137 9.81 -9.77 6.05
CA ASP A 137 10.50 -10.51 4.99
C ASP A 137 10.57 -12.01 5.30
N LYS A 138 10.81 -12.36 6.57
CA LYS A 138 10.80 -13.77 7.02
C LYS A 138 9.39 -14.37 6.96
N ALA A 139 8.37 -13.61 7.31
CA ALA A 139 6.99 -14.07 7.31
C ALA A 139 6.46 -14.26 5.87
N ILE A 140 6.76 -13.31 4.98
CA ILE A 140 6.43 -13.37 3.55
C ILE A 140 7.20 -14.50 2.87
N ALA A 141 8.51 -14.66 3.14
CA ALA A 141 9.28 -15.78 2.61
C ALA A 141 8.76 -17.16 3.04
N LYS A 142 8.11 -17.25 4.21
CA LYS A 142 7.44 -18.46 4.67
C LYS A 142 6.09 -18.70 3.97
N LEU A 143 5.40 -17.63 3.55
CA LEU A 143 4.13 -17.72 2.81
C LEU A 143 4.33 -18.14 1.36
N LYS A 144 5.43 -17.69 0.73
CA LYS A 144 5.78 -18.02 -0.67
C LYS A 144 6.46 -19.39 -0.84
N LYS A 145 6.65 -20.15 0.25
CA LYS A 145 7.33 -21.44 0.27
C LYS A 145 6.34 -22.57 0.51
#